data_AF-A0A4Y9ZMH4-F1
#
_entry.id   AF-A0A4Y9ZMH4-F1
#
_cell.length_a   1.000
_cell.length_b   1.000
_cell.length_c   1.000
_cell.angle_alpha   90.00
_cell.angle_beta   90.00
_cell.angle_gamma   90.00
#
_symmetry.space_group_name_H-M   'P 1'
#
loop_
_entity.id
_entity.type
_entity.pdbx_description
1 polymer ?
#
loop_
_entity_poly.entity_id
_entity_poly.type
_entity_poly.pdbx_seq_one_letter_code
_entity_poly.pdbx_strand_id
1 'polypeptide(L)'
;MAKSKSSASSGTRKKHARKAGNGQPEPIPKEKKPKGKDKGKKKEPRKKVYIPPTKPAPVQQDPLDSLGLAHQLPPELLVVLRRFNKKDAVTKTKALEELQAHWVNRVRSDEVLDALALMVPVWLHHLPALFLHRSRRIRMLTGELHASLLKIPHLRDQVLFFLRESASEDQVESILGSWAMAAREADRQLSLPVRESWDRTISLLPSASDQKLALQGSALAALLSFVQRAVLDPAGLYTYLNPVQTSVTQPVSRRVHGRLVPISQIKKDDDASEASQKAEADEENESDRNARFRVGGLGVLHWLLAEAEPIVKLLSTAILRSAFVEPDAQVRTVMWQPLLMFLKSFPRAWELDAAFTPEKDEENESDSEEEDEANHVVETSAPEKQSQAYQEFLRFLQLGASGSPTEGYPTVLIIVSTIPSS
;
A
#
# COMPACT_ATOMS: atom_id res chain seq x y z
N MET A 1 51.58 46.96 18.61
CA MET A 1 52.82 46.50 17.93
C MET A 1 52.99 45.00 18.14
N ALA A 2 53.47 44.31 17.08
CA ALA A 2 53.84 42.88 16.96
C ALA A 2 52.70 41.84 16.92
N LYS A 3 52.66 40.83 16.03
CA LYS A 3 53.27 40.57 14.70
C LYS A 3 52.47 39.37 14.13
N SER A 4 51.79 39.56 12.99
CA SER A 4 51.06 38.50 12.26
C SER A 4 52.02 37.73 11.35
N LYS A 5 51.92 36.39 11.31
CA LYS A 5 52.60 35.52 10.33
C LYS A 5 51.60 34.50 9.78
N SER A 6 51.26 34.68 8.51
CA SER A 6 50.54 33.72 7.66
C SER A 6 51.54 32.73 7.05
N SER A 7 51.17 31.45 7.02
CA SER A 7 51.95 30.36 6.40
C SER A 7 51.21 29.82 5.17
N ALA A 8 51.52 30.38 4.00
CA ALA A 8 51.10 29.87 2.69
C ALA A 8 52.21 28.98 2.10
N SER A 9 51.87 27.73 1.75
CA SER A 9 52.78 26.73 1.18
C SER A 9 52.56 26.54 -0.32
N SER A 10 53.60 26.85 -1.10
CA SER A 10 54.14 26.28 -2.36
C SER A 10 53.28 25.62 -3.47
N GLY A 11 51.95 25.56 -3.39
CA GLY A 11 51.10 24.83 -4.35
C GLY A 11 50.61 25.63 -5.56
N THR A 12 50.62 26.96 -5.51
CA THR A 12 49.90 27.82 -6.46
C THR A 12 50.79 28.56 -7.48
N ARG A 13 52.08 28.23 -7.58
CA ARG A 13 53.02 28.90 -8.51
C ARG A 13 53.29 28.18 -9.83
N LYS A 14 52.40 27.28 -10.28
CA LYS A 14 52.58 26.56 -11.56
C LYS A 14 51.36 26.54 -12.49
N LYS A 15 50.37 27.40 -12.27
CA LYS A 15 49.15 27.50 -13.11
C LYS A 15 48.96 28.80 -13.89
N HIS A 16 49.90 29.75 -13.83
CA HIS A 16 49.84 30.99 -14.62
C HIS A 16 51.17 31.31 -15.34
N ALA A 17 51.66 30.38 -16.16
CA ALA A 17 52.81 30.62 -17.05
C ALA A 17 52.65 29.92 -18.41
N ARG A 18 51.46 30.02 -19.02
CA ARG A 18 51.23 29.68 -20.43
C ARG A 18 50.24 30.68 -21.04
N LYS A 19 50.70 31.91 -21.28
CA LYS A 19 50.09 32.84 -22.23
C LYS A 19 51.03 34.04 -22.52
N ALA A 20 51.95 33.90 -23.48
CA ALA A 20 52.53 35.00 -24.27
C ALA A 20 53.59 34.44 -25.27
N GLY A 21 53.47 34.77 -26.57
CA GLY A 21 54.56 34.69 -27.55
C GLY A 21 54.22 34.05 -28.91
N ASN A 22 54.19 34.88 -29.97
CA ASN A 22 53.85 34.65 -31.39
C ASN A 22 54.96 33.98 -32.24
N GLY A 23 54.60 33.38 -33.40
CA GLY A 23 55.43 33.37 -34.64
C GLY A 23 55.94 32.02 -35.21
N GLN A 24 55.49 31.68 -36.44
CA GLN A 24 55.78 30.54 -37.37
C GLN A 24 57.26 30.30 -37.83
N PRO A 25 57.61 29.31 -38.72
CA PRO A 25 57.02 28.01 -39.14
C PRO A 25 58.04 26.82 -39.20
N GLU A 26 57.59 25.62 -39.64
CA GLU A 26 58.23 24.27 -39.71
C GLU A 26 59.58 24.12 -40.47
N PRO A 27 60.29 22.97 -40.31
CA PRO A 27 60.16 21.91 -41.33
C PRO A 27 60.16 20.44 -40.82
N ILE A 28 59.74 19.56 -41.74
CA ILE A 28 59.44 18.11 -41.63
C ILE A 28 60.71 17.20 -41.84
N PRO A 29 60.64 15.85 -42.01
CA PRO A 29 61.15 14.82 -41.09
C PRO A 29 62.33 14.00 -41.66
N LYS A 30 63.06 13.20 -40.84
CA LYS A 30 63.89 12.10 -41.37
C LYS A 30 63.86 10.82 -40.53
N GLU A 31 63.58 9.74 -41.25
CA GLU A 31 63.51 8.32 -40.86
C GLU A 31 64.89 7.72 -40.54
N LYS A 32 64.92 6.64 -39.73
CA LYS A 32 65.36 5.27 -40.15
C LYS A 32 65.41 4.28 -38.98
N LYS A 33 64.75 3.12 -39.17
CA LYS A 33 64.93 1.81 -38.47
C LYS A 33 66.34 1.21 -38.78
N PRO A 34 66.80 0.00 -38.34
CA PRO A 34 66.18 -1.08 -37.51
C PRO A 34 67.11 -1.83 -36.49
N LYS A 35 66.50 -2.80 -35.78
CA LYS A 35 67.00 -4.15 -35.35
C LYS A 35 68.03 -4.30 -34.20
N GLY A 36 67.66 -5.08 -33.17
CA GLY A 36 68.63 -5.81 -32.32
C GLY A 36 68.11 -6.39 -30.99
N LYS A 37 67.47 -7.58 -31.05
CA LYS A 37 67.31 -8.68 -30.07
C LYS A 37 67.49 -8.48 -28.54
N ASP A 38 66.43 -8.90 -27.83
CA ASP A 38 66.38 -9.77 -26.64
C ASP A 38 67.23 -9.50 -25.39
N LYS A 39 66.58 -9.07 -24.30
CA LYS A 39 66.29 -9.93 -23.11
C LYS A 39 65.70 -9.09 -21.96
N GLY A 40 64.56 -9.53 -21.43
CA GLY A 40 64.07 -9.12 -20.11
C GLY A 40 62.81 -8.25 -20.08
N LYS A 41 61.67 -8.75 -20.60
CA LYS A 41 60.35 -8.16 -20.26
C LYS A 41 60.04 -8.41 -18.78
N LYS A 42 60.45 -7.48 -17.91
CA LYS A 42 59.77 -7.26 -16.64
C LYS A 42 58.29 -7.08 -16.95
N LYS A 43 57.44 -7.98 -16.46
CA LYS A 43 55.97 -7.82 -16.50
C LYS A 43 55.67 -6.44 -15.90
N GLU A 44 55.29 -5.48 -16.74
CA GLU A 44 54.71 -4.23 -16.25
C GLU A 44 53.52 -4.60 -15.36
N PRO A 45 53.45 -4.05 -14.13
CA PRO A 45 52.37 -4.38 -13.22
C PRO A 45 51.06 -3.94 -13.88
N ARG A 46 50.23 -4.92 -14.27
CA ARG A 46 48.89 -4.66 -14.81
C ARG A 46 48.20 -3.66 -13.89
N LYS A 47 47.97 -2.45 -14.41
CA LYS A 47 47.21 -1.40 -13.71
C LYS A 47 45.92 -2.06 -13.25
N LYS A 48 45.76 -2.24 -11.93
CA LYS A 48 44.52 -2.73 -11.35
C LYS A 48 43.47 -1.69 -11.72
N VAL A 49 42.74 -1.94 -12.80
CA VAL A 49 41.59 -1.15 -13.21
C VAL A 49 40.66 -1.24 -12.03
N TYR A 50 40.41 -0.10 -11.39
CA TYR A 50 39.40 -0.01 -10.36
C TYR A 50 38.07 -0.33 -11.03
N ILE A 51 37.59 -1.55 -10.85
CA ILE A 51 36.22 -1.92 -11.14
C ILE A 51 35.46 -1.43 -9.90
N PRO A 52 34.69 -0.33 -9.98
CA PRO A 52 33.86 0.08 -8.87
C PRO A 52 32.98 -1.10 -8.48
N PRO A 53 32.81 -1.37 -7.17
CA PRO A 53 31.91 -2.42 -6.72
C PRO A 53 30.55 -2.17 -7.38
N THR A 54 30.08 -3.18 -8.12
CA THR A 54 28.76 -3.15 -8.72
C THR A 54 27.76 -2.92 -7.60
N LYS A 55 26.93 -1.88 -7.74
CA LYS A 55 25.87 -1.64 -6.77
C LYS A 55 25.07 -2.94 -6.64
N PRO A 56 24.79 -3.40 -5.41
CA PRO A 56 23.91 -4.55 -5.23
C PRO A 56 22.65 -4.31 -6.05
N ALA A 57 22.25 -5.31 -6.83
CA ALA A 57 20.99 -5.23 -7.54
C ALA A 57 19.87 -5.00 -6.50
N PRO A 58 18.89 -4.13 -6.80
CA PRO A 58 17.70 -4.02 -5.97
C PRO A 58 17.10 -5.41 -5.71
N VAL A 59 16.56 -5.61 -4.50
CA VAL A 59 15.93 -6.89 -4.11
C VAL A 59 14.79 -7.24 -5.08
N GLN A 60 14.03 -6.22 -5.51
CA GLN A 60 13.03 -6.33 -6.56
C GLN A 60 13.46 -5.45 -7.75
N GLN A 61 13.52 -6.05 -8.94
CA GLN A 61 13.88 -5.33 -10.16
C GLN A 61 12.68 -4.50 -10.66
N ASP A 62 12.93 -3.24 -10.98
CA ASP A 62 11.90 -2.36 -11.53
C ASP A 62 11.50 -2.83 -12.95
N PRO A 63 10.19 -3.00 -13.24
CA PRO A 63 9.70 -3.34 -14.58
C PRO A 63 10.21 -2.41 -15.69
N LEU A 64 10.57 -1.17 -15.36
CA LEU A 64 11.15 -0.23 -16.31
C LEU A 64 12.42 -0.78 -16.97
N ASP A 65 13.26 -1.45 -16.18
CA ASP A 65 14.53 -2.00 -16.63
C ASP A 65 14.37 -3.49 -17.02
N SER A 66 13.62 -4.28 -16.25
CA SER A 66 13.50 -5.73 -16.47
C SER A 66 12.66 -6.11 -17.69
N LEU A 67 11.64 -5.31 -18.03
CA LEU A 67 10.79 -5.52 -19.22
C LEU A 67 11.29 -4.71 -20.44
N GLY A 68 12.41 -3.99 -20.32
CA GLY A 68 12.94 -3.15 -21.39
C GLY A 68 12.05 -1.95 -21.77
N LEU A 69 11.08 -1.60 -20.94
CA LEU A 69 10.14 -0.48 -21.17
C LEU A 69 10.85 0.87 -21.26
N ALA A 70 12.05 0.98 -20.65
CA ALA A 70 12.87 2.18 -20.73
C ALA A 70 13.20 2.63 -22.17
N HIS A 71 13.20 1.73 -23.13
CA HIS A 71 13.47 2.04 -24.54
C HIS A 71 12.21 2.33 -25.36
N GLN A 72 11.03 1.98 -24.85
CA GLN A 72 9.76 2.13 -25.54
C GLN A 72 9.00 3.38 -25.10
N LEU A 73 9.18 3.80 -23.84
CA LEU A 73 8.48 4.94 -23.29
C LEU A 73 9.09 6.28 -23.74
N PRO A 74 8.27 7.33 -23.92
CA PRO A 74 8.76 8.67 -24.17
C PRO A 74 9.75 9.13 -23.08
N PRO A 75 10.81 9.88 -23.44
CA PRO A 75 11.87 10.24 -22.51
C PRO A 75 11.37 11.10 -21.34
N GLU A 76 10.36 11.94 -21.57
CA GLU A 76 9.74 12.75 -20.52
C GLU A 76 9.02 11.89 -19.47
N LEU A 77 8.23 10.89 -19.92
CA LEU A 77 7.55 9.94 -19.02
C LEU A 77 8.56 9.09 -18.25
N LEU A 78 9.60 8.62 -18.93
CA LEU A 78 10.69 7.85 -18.32
C LEU A 78 11.33 8.59 -17.14
N VAL A 79 11.57 9.89 -17.28
CA VAL A 79 12.15 10.71 -16.20
C VAL A 79 11.21 10.77 -15.00
N VAL A 80 9.91 10.93 -15.24
CA VAL A 80 8.88 10.93 -14.18
C VAL A 80 8.87 9.59 -13.44
N LEU A 81 8.80 8.47 -14.15
CA LEU A 81 8.76 7.13 -13.55
C LEU A 81 10.02 6.82 -12.71
N ARG A 82 11.20 7.23 -13.19
CA ARG A 82 12.46 7.05 -12.44
C ARG A 82 12.53 7.85 -11.14
N ARG A 83 11.70 8.88 -10.97
CA ARG A 83 11.65 9.66 -9.73
C ARG A 83 10.93 8.92 -8.60
N PHE A 84 10.06 7.94 -8.90
CA PHE A 84 9.41 7.12 -7.85
C PHE A 84 10.41 6.29 -7.04
N ASN A 85 11.52 5.87 -7.66
CA ASN A 85 12.62 5.16 -7.01
C ASN A 85 13.47 6.03 -6.06
N LYS A 86 13.28 7.35 -6.03
CA LYS A 86 14.05 8.22 -5.14
C LYS A 86 13.52 8.11 -3.72
N LYS A 87 14.39 8.25 -2.72
CA LYS A 87 13.97 8.24 -1.30
C LYS A 87 13.29 9.55 -0.88
N ASP A 88 13.60 10.65 -1.56
CA ASP A 88 13.14 12.00 -1.22
C ASP A 88 11.66 12.22 -1.54
N ALA A 89 10.89 12.66 -0.55
CA ALA A 89 9.45 12.87 -0.66
C ALA A 89 9.08 14.01 -1.63
N VAL A 90 9.87 15.08 -1.68
CA VAL A 90 9.63 16.22 -2.57
C VAL A 90 9.74 15.79 -4.03
N THR A 91 10.74 14.97 -4.34
CA THR A 91 10.97 14.42 -5.69
C THR A 91 9.83 13.52 -6.13
N LYS A 92 9.32 12.64 -5.24
CA LYS A 92 8.15 11.81 -5.52
C LYS A 92 6.88 12.65 -5.71
N THR A 93 6.68 13.68 -4.88
CA THR A 93 5.53 14.59 -4.97
C THR A 93 5.49 15.27 -6.34
N LYS A 94 6.62 15.85 -6.77
CA LYS A 94 6.72 16.47 -8.10
C LYS A 94 6.47 15.47 -9.23
N ALA A 95 6.97 14.23 -9.09
CA ALA A 95 6.74 13.19 -10.09
C ALA A 95 5.25 12.82 -10.22
N LEU A 96 4.52 12.70 -9.10
CA LEU A 96 3.08 12.45 -9.11
C LEU A 96 2.30 13.61 -9.74
N GLU A 97 2.65 14.85 -9.38
CA GLU A 97 2.03 16.06 -9.95
C GLU A 97 2.30 16.18 -11.46
N GLU A 98 3.54 15.94 -11.90
CA GLU A 98 3.91 15.94 -13.32
C GLU A 98 3.18 14.84 -14.09
N LEU A 99 3.08 13.62 -13.55
CA LEU A 99 2.35 12.52 -14.18
C LEU A 99 0.87 12.85 -14.33
N GLN A 100 0.23 13.39 -13.28
CA GLN A 100 -1.16 13.81 -13.34
C GLN A 100 -1.38 14.94 -14.36
N ALA A 101 -0.62 16.03 -14.24
CA ALA A 101 -0.89 17.26 -14.97
C ALA A 101 -0.48 17.22 -16.44
N HIS A 102 0.62 16.53 -16.76
CA HIS A 102 1.20 16.51 -18.11
C HIS A 102 0.83 15.28 -18.92
N TRP A 103 0.45 14.17 -18.28
CA TRP A 103 0.08 12.94 -18.99
C TRP A 103 -1.39 12.60 -18.82
N VAL A 104 -1.85 12.33 -17.60
CA VAL A 104 -3.21 11.83 -17.37
C VAL A 104 -4.29 12.87 -17.72
N ASN A 105 -4.11 14.13 -17.31
CA ASN A 105 -5.06 15.19 -17.64
C ASN A 105 -5.01 15.62 -19.13
N ARG A 106 -4.01 15.14 -19.88
CA ARG A 106 -3.76 15.51 -21.29
C ARG A 106 -3.92 14.34 -22.26
N VAL A 107 -4.54 13.25 -21.83
CA VAL A 107 -4.89 12.13 -22.72
C VAL A 107 -5.86 12.65 -23.79
N ARG A 108 -5.32 12.97 -24.95
CA ARG A 108 -6.06 13.48 -26.11
C ARG A 108 -5.69 12.75 -27.40
N SER A 109 -4.53 12.08 -27.42
CA SER A 109 -4.04 11.30 -28.55
C SER A 109 -3.82 9.86 -28.15
N ASP A 110 -3.97 8.95 -29.11
CA ASP A 110 -3.74 7.51 -28.92
C ASP A 110 -2.28 7.24 -28.53
N GLU A 111 -1.32 8.00 -29.06
CA GLU A 111 0.11 7.88 -28.67
C GLU A 111 0.35 8.08 -27.16
N VAL A 112 -0.34 9.04 -26.54
CA VAL A 112 -0.23 9.29 -25.09
C VAL A 112 -0.94 8.17 -24.32
N LEU A 113 -2.07 7.70 -24.82
CA LEU A 113 -2.81 6.59 -24.23
C LEU A 113 -1.99 5.29 -24.24
N ASP A 114 -1.35 4.97 -25.36
CA ASP A 114 -0.48 3.81 -25.53
C ASP A 114 0.75 3.90 -24.61
N ALA A 115 1.38 5.07 -24.51
CA ALA A 115 2.48 5.29 -23.57
C ALA A 115 2.03 5.08 -22.11
N LEU A 116 0.83 5.54 -21.75
CA LEU A 116 0.24 5.32 -20.43
C LEU A 116 -0.12 3.85 -20.17
N ALA A 117 -0.57 3.12 -21.20
CA ALA A 117 -0.83 1.69 -21.11
C ALA A 117 0.47 0.90 -20.87
N LEU A 118 1.53 1.24 -21.59
CA LEU A 118 2.85 0.61 -21.45
C LEU A 118 3.48 0.85 -20.06
N MET A 119 3.20 1.98 -19.40
CA MET A 119 3.73 2.22 -18.06
C MET A 119 2.98 1.48 -16.94
N VAL A 120 1.80 0.89 -17.20
CA VAL A 120 0.94 0.29 -16.16
C VAL A 120 1.71 -0.68 -15.24
N PRO A 121 2.54 -1.62 -15.74
CA PRO A 121 3.33 -2.50 -14.88
C PRO A 121 4.28 -1.73 -13.94
N VAL A 122 4.88 -0.64 -14.42
CA VAL A 122 5.78 0.22 -13.64
C VAL A 122 4.98 0.98 -12.57
N TRP A 123 3.82 1.55 -12.93
CA TRP A 123 2.93 2.21 -11.98
C TRP A 123 2.51 1.25 -10.87
N LEU A 124 2.02 0.06 -11.22
CA LEU A 124 1.55 -0.94 -10.28
C LEU A 124 2.67 -1.53 -9.41
N HIS A 125 3.92 -1.54 -9.88
CA HIS A 125 5.08 -1.89 -9.07
C HIS A 125 5.34 -0.87 -7.94
N HIS A 126 5.22 0.43 -8.23
CA HIS A 126 5.45 1.50 -7.23
C HIS A 126 4.22 1.81 -6.36
N LEU A 127 3.02 1.48 -6.85
CA LEU A 127 1.75 1.80 -6.23
C LEU A 127 1.67 1.41 -4.73
N PRO A 128 2.08 0.20 -4.29
CA PRO A 128 1.94 -0.19 -2.88
C PRO A 128 2.74 0.68 -1.92
N ALA A 129 3.99 0.98 -2.27
CA ALA A 129 4.87 1.81 -1.45
C ALA A 129 4.42 3.28 -1.43
N LEU A 130 3.78 3.76 -2.51
CA LEU A 130 3.25 5.11 -2.61
C LEU A 130 1.94 5.27 -1.83
N PHE A 131 1.03 4.29 -1.89
CA PHE A 131 -0.20 4.30 -1.10
C PHE A 131 0.06 4.27 0.40
N LEU A 132 1.07 3.52 0.83
CA LEU A 132 1.40 3.38 2.25
C LEU A 132 2.57 4.28 2.68
N HIS A 133 2.91 5.29 1.88
CA HIS A 133 4.01 6.21 2.15
C HIS A 133 3.81 7.02 3.45
N ARG A 134 4.92 7.41 4.11
CA ARG A 134 4.89 8.21 5.35
C ARG A 134 4.35 9.63 5.16
N SER A 135 4.70 10.26 4.04
CA SER A 135 4.15 11.56 3.66
C SER A 135 2.69 11.46 3.25
N ARG A 136 1.81 12.17 3.97
CA ARG A 136 0.39 12.33 3.65
C ARG A 136 0.16 12.85 2.23
N ARG A 137 0.95 13.83 1.78
CA ARG A 137 0.80 14.44 0.44
C ARG A 137 1.01 13.42 -0.68
N ILE A 138 2.02 12.56 -0.55
CA ILE A 138 2.28 11.49 -1.52
C ILE A 138 1.10 10.54 -1.59
N ARG A 139 0.56 10.11 -0.45
CA ARG A 139 -0.59 9.21 -0.43
C ARG A 139 -1.79 9.83 -1.16
N MET A 140 -2.11 11.10 -0.88
CA MET A 140 -3.25 11.80 -1.52
C MET A 140 -3.09 11.87 -3.04
N LEU A 141 -1.93 12.32 -3.50
CA LEU A 141 -1.65 12.42 -4.94
C LEU A 141 -1.68 11.05 -5.63
N THR A 142 -1.20 10.02 -4.95
CA THR A 142 -1.24 8.63 -5.46
C THR A 142 -2.67 8.15 -5.63
N GLY A 143 -3.54 8.43 -4.64
CA GLY A 143 -4.95 8.07 -4.72
C GLY A 143 -5.71 8.79 -5.82
N GLU A 144 -5.50 10.10 -5.94
CA GLU A 144 -6.10 10.92 -7.02
C GLU A 144 -5.64 10.45 -8.41
N LEU A 145 -4.34 10.17 -8.55
CA LEU A 145 -3.76 9.66 -9.78
C LEU A 145 -4.28 8.27 -10.14
N HIS A 146 -4.29 7.35 -9.18
CA HIS A 146 -4.81 6.00 -9.42
C HIS A 146 -6.29 6.03 -9.82
N ALA A 147 -7.10 6.82 -9.13
CA ALA A 147 -8.50 7.01 -9.48
C ALA A 147 -8.67 7.64 -10.88
N SER A 148 -7.81 8.59 -11.26
CA SER A 148 -7.84 9.21 -12.59
C SER A 148 -7.47 8.23 -13.70
N LEU A 149 -6.46 7.38 -13.48
CA LEU A 149 -6.08 6.33 -14.43
C LEU A 149 -7.24 5.34 -14.64
N LEU A 150 -7.91 4.93 -13.57
CA LEU A 150 -9.04 3.98 -13.64
C LEU A 150 -10.32 4.58 -14.24
N LYS A 151 -10.43 5.92 -14.33
CA LYS A 151 -11.53 6.59 -15.06
C LYS A 151 -11.38 6.45 -16.58
N ILE A 152 -10.18 6.18 -17.08
CA ILE A 152 -9.91 5.96 -18.51
C ILE A 152 -10.13 4.45 -18.80
N PRO A 153 -11.14 4.06 -19.58
CA PRO A 153 -11.52 2.65 -19.74
C PRO A 153 -10.37 1.75 -20.19
N HIS A 154 -9.63 2.16 -21.22
CA HIS A 154 -8.50 1.38 -21.74
C HIS A 154 -7.43 1.10 -20.67
N LEU A 155 -7.07 2.11 -19.86
CA LEU A 155 -6.07 1.93 -18.80
C LEU A 155 -6.62 1.10 -17.64
N ARG A 156 -7.89 1.25 -17.31
CA ARG A 156 -8.56 0.40 -16.31
C ARG A 156 -8.52 -1.06 -16.74
N ASP A 157 -8.87 -1.34 -17.99
CA ASP A 157 -8.90 -2.70 -18.51
C ASP A 157 -7.48 -3.30 -18.53
N GLN A 158 -6.45 -2.48 -18.84
CA GLN A 158 -5.05 -2.90 -18.74
C GLN A 158 -4.60 -3.20 -17.31
N VAL A 159 -5.05 -2.41 -16.32
CA VAL A 159 -4.79 -2.67 -14.89
C VAL A 159 -5.45 -3.99 -14.46
N LEU A 160 -6.70 -4.20 -14.84
CA LEU A 160 -7.45 -5.41 -14.53
C LEU A 160 -6.82 -6.64 -15.18
N PHE A 161 -6.44 -6.54 -16.46
CA PHE A 161 -5.73 -7.59 -17.17
C PHE A 161 -4.41 -7.93 -16.49
N PHE A 162 -3.61 -6.92 -16.11
CA PHE A 162 -2.35 -7.14 -15.41
C PHE A 162 -2.56 -7.92 -14.10
N LEU A 163 -3.55 -7.52 -13.29
CA LEU A 163 -3.84 -8.18 -12.01
C LEU A 163 -4.31 -9.63 -12.16
N ARG A 164 -5.00 -9.97 -13.27
CA ARG A 164 -5.51 -11.32 -13.52
C ARG A 164 -4.47 -12.24 -14.14
N GLU A 165 -3.74 -11.73 -15.13
CA GLU A 165 -2.98 -12.58 -16.07
C GLU A 165 -1.45 -12.42 -15.96
N SER A 166 -0.97 -11.29 -15.42
CA SER A 166 0.46 -10.92 -15.50
C SER A 166 1.15 -10.79 -14.15
N ALA A 167 0.44 -10.35 -13.12
CA ALA A 167 0.98 -10.09 -11.81
C ALA A 167 1.35 -11.41 -11.10
N SER A 168 2.53 -11.45 -10.48
CA SER A 168 2.87 -12.49 -9.52
C SER A 168 1.99 -12.41 -8.27
N GLU A 169 1.88 -13.51 -7.53
CA GLU A 169 1.06 -13.57 -6.31
C GLU A 169 1.46 -12.48 -5.29
N ASP A 170 2.76 -12.27 -5.08
CA ASP A 170 3.30 -11.20 -4.22
C ASP A 170 2.89 -9.79 -4.69
N GLN A 171 2.83 -9.58 -6.01
CA GLN A 171 2.38 -8.30 -6.59
C GLN A 171 0.88 -8.12 -6.39
N VAL A 172 0.08 -9.14 -6.64
CA VAL A 172 -1.37 -9.10 -6.42
C VAL A 172 -1.66 -8.80 -4.94
N GLU A 173 -1.00 -9.51 -4.02
CA GLU A 173 -1.07 -9.28 -2.57
C GLU A 173 -0.77 -7.81 -2.23
N SER A 174 0.37 -7.31 -2.70
CA SER A 174 0.82 -5.94 -2.40
C SER A 174 -0.09 -4.87 -2.99
N ILE A 175 -0.51 -5.03 -4.26
CA ILE A 175 -1.33 -4.05 -4.97
C ILE A 175 -2.74 -4.01 -4.37
N LEU A 176 -3.41 -5.15 -4.25
CA LEU A 176 -4.77 -5.20 -3.71
C LEU A 176 -4.79 -4.78 -2.25
N GLY A 177 -3.85 -5.27 -1.44
CA GLY A 177 -3.79 -4.95 -0.02
C GLY A 177 -3.56 -3.46 0.25
N SER A 178 -2.57 -2.86 -0.40
CA SER A 178 -2.29 -1.42 -0.24
C SER A 178 -3.43 -0.54 -0.75
N TRP A 179 -4.04 -0.89 -1.88
CA TRP A 179 -5.17 -0.15 -2.44
C TRP A 179 -6.42 -0.26 -1.56
N ALA A 180 -6.77 -1.46 -1.09
CA ALA A 180 -7.88 -1.68 -0.16
C ALA A 180 -7.70 -0.88 1.13
N MET A 181 -6.49 -0.90 1.71
CA MET A 181 -6.18 -0.13 2.91
C MET A 181 -6.28 1.38 2.69
N ALA A 182 -5.77 1.89 1.56
CA ALA A 182 -5.90 3.30 1.20
C ALA A 182 -7.38 3.72 1.02
N ALA A 183 -8.20 2.84 0.44
CA ALA A 183 -9.65 3.04 0.30
C ALA A 183 -10.41 3.09 1.64
N ARG A 184 -9.77 2.71 2.75
CA ARG A 184 -10.34 2.65 4.11
C ARG A 184 -9.51 3.44 5.12
N GLU A 185 -8.65 4.35 4.65
CA GLU A 185 -7.85 5.23 5.52
C GLU A 185 -8.75 6.24 6.26
N ALA A 186 -8.32 6.64 7.45
CA ALA A 186 -9.04 7.61 8.30
C ALA A 186 -9.16 9.00 7.66
N ASP A 187 -8.20 9.38 6.81
CA ASP A 187 -8.21 10.64 6.10
C ASP A 187 -9.17 10.60 4.90
N ARG A 188 -10.31 11.30 5.03
CA ARG A 188 -11.35 11.36 4.01
C ARG A 188 -10.91 11.98 2.70
N GLN A 189 -9.94 12.90 2.71
CA GLN A 189 -9.46 13.51 1.45
C GLN A 189 -8.74 12.50 0.57
N LEU A 190 -8.11 11.50 1.20
CA LEU A 190 -7.50 10.37 0.52
C LEU A 190 -8.51 9.25 0.26
N SER A 191 -9.25 8.83 1.28
CA SER A 191 -10.01 7.58 1.20
C SER A 191 -11.22 7.70 0.30
N LEU A 192 -11.85 8.86 0.15
CA LEU A 192 -13.01 9.03 -0.74
C LEU A 192 -12.73 8.72 -2.21
N PRO A 193 -11.76 9.38 -2.89
CA PRO A 193 -11.49 9.09 -4.31
C PRO A 193 -10.96 7.66 -4.52
N VAL A 194 -10.19 7.14 -3.56
CA VAL A 194 -9.63 5.78 -3.63
C VAL A 194 -10.72 4.73 -3.40
N ARG A 195 -11.68 5.01 -2.52
CA ARG A 195 -12.84 4.16 -2.29
C ARG A 195 -13.77 4.13 -3.49
N GLU A 196 -14.03 5.29 -4.10
CA GLU A 196 -14.83 5.34 -5.32
C GLU A 196 -14.19 4.50 -6.43
N SER A 197 -12.86 4.59 -6.61
CA SER A 197 -12.16 3.78 -7.61
C SER A 197 -12.15 2.29 -7.24
N TRP A 198 -11.97 1.94 -5.96
CA TRP A 198 -12.06 0.57 -5.47
C TRP A 198 -13.45 -0.03 -5.72
N ASP A 199 -14.50 0.61 -5.24
CA ASP A 199 -15.87 0.11 -5.32
C ASP A 199 -16.35 0.01 -6.79
N ARG A 200 -15.81 0.85 -7.69
CA ARG A 200 -16.08 0.78 -9.14
C ARG A 200 -15.36 -0.37 -9.84
N THR A 201 -14.20 -0.79 -9.36
CA THR A 201 -13.31 -1.72 -10.05
C THR A 201 -13.26 -3.10 -9.41
N ILE A 202 -13.57 -3.21 -8.12
CA ILE A 202 -13.49 -4.44 -7.33
C ILE A 202 -14.89 -4.89 -6.90
N SER A 203 -15.11 -6.20 -6.88
CA SER A 203 -16.32 -6.85 -6.38
C SER A 203 -15.94 -8.09 -5.58
N LEU A 204 -16.68 -8.42 -4.52
CA LEU A 204 -16.53 -9.71 -3.82
C LEU A 204 -17.37 -10.81 -4.44
N LEU A 205 -18.47 -10.42 -5.10
CA LEU A 205 -19.34 -11.33 -5.82
C LEU A 205 -18.95 -11.39 -7.30
N PRO A 206 -19.11 -12.55 -7.95
CA PRO A 206 -18.91 -12.65 -9.38
C PRO A 206 -19.95 -11.77 -10.08
N SER A 207 -19.47 -10.75 -10.78
CA SER A 207 -20.33 -9.89 -11.60
C SER A 207 -20.55 -10.56 -12.95
N ALA A 208 -21.79 -10.53 -13.46
CA ALA A 208 -22.07 -10.96 -14.83
C ALA A 208 -21.36 -10.09 -15.89
N SER A 209 -20.89 -8.89 -15.50
CA SER A 209 -20.07 -8.03 -16.34
C SER A 209 -18.57 -8.16 -15.99
N ASP A 210 -17.73 -8.28 -17.02
CA ASP A 210 -16.27 -8.33 -16.88
C ASP A 210 -15.62 -6.98 -16.51
N GLN A 211 -16.44 -5.99 -16.14
CA GLN A 211 -15.97 -4.63 -15.84
C GLN A 211 -15.32 -4.50 -14.46
N LYS A 212 -15.48 -5.51 -13.59
CA LYS A 212 -14.91 -5.54 -12.24
C LYS A 212 -14.05 -6.77 -12.02
N LEU A 213 -13.03 -6.64 -11.18
CA LEU A 213 -12.27 -7.76 -10.64
C LEU A 213 -13.06 -8.40 -9.50
N ALA A 214 -13.46 -9.66 -9.67
CA ALA A 214 -14.03 -10.46 -8.59
C ALA A 214 -12.90 -10.96 -7.68
N LEU A 215 -12.95 -10.63 -6.39
CA LEU A 215 -12.03 -11.14 -5.38
C LEU A 215 -12.47 -12.52 -4.93
N GLN A 216 -11.94 -13.54 -5.60
CA GLN A 216 -12.20 -14.95 -5.27
C GLN A 216 -10.90 -15.74 -5.20
N GLY A 217 -10.94 -16.88 -4.51
CA GLY A 217 -9.81 -17.81 -4.42
C GLY A 217 -8.53 -17.15 -3.93
N SER A 218 -7.47 -17.25 -4.72
CA SER A 218 -6.13 -16.72 -4.40
C SER A 218 -6.11 -15.20 -4.22
N ALA A 219 -6.90 -14.44 -4.96
CA ALA A 219 -6.93 -12.97 -4.84
C ALA A 219 -7.50 -12.52 -3.47
N LEU A 220 -8.52 -13.21 -2.98
CA LEU A 220 -9.07 -12.96 -1.64
C LEU A 220 -8.08 -13.40 -0.55
N ALA A 221 -7.44 -14.56 -0.72
CA ALA A 221 -6.42 -15.04 0.22
C ALA A 221 -5.21 -14.10 0.29
N ALA A 222 -4.76 -13.59 -0.84
CA ALA A 222 -3.69 -12.59 -0.94
C ALA A 222 -4.07 -11.29 -0.20
N LEU A 223 -5.29 -10.77 -0.42
CA LEU A 223 -5.78 -9.60 0.31
C LEU A 223 -5.79 -9.84 1.83
N LEU A 224 -6.28 -10.99 2.27
CA LEU A 224 -6.31 -11.36 3.69
C LEU A 224 -4.91 -11.49 4.30
N SER A 225 -3.96 -12.10 3.59
CA SER A 225 -2.55 -12.21 4.01
C SER A 225 -1.93 -10.82 4.25
N PHE A 226 -2.13 -9.90 3.30
CA PHE A 226 -1.61 -8.54 3.42
C PHE A 226 -2.23 -7.80 4.61
N VAL A 227 -3.54 -7.88 4.77
CA VAL A 227 -4.29 -7.24 5.85
C VAL A 227 -3.91 -7.81 7.20
N GLN A 228 -3.74 -9.13 7.31
CA GLN A 228 -3.25 -9.79 8.52
C GLN A 228 -1.87 -9.25 8.89
N ARG A 229 -0.96 -9.10 7.93
CA ARG A 229 0.36 -8.50 8.18
C ARG A 229 0.25 -7.04 8.60
N ALA A 230 -0.62 -6.24 7.98
CA ALA A 230 -0.87 -4.86 8.38
C ALA A 230 -1.36 -4.73 9.82
N VAL A 231 -2.24 -5.64 10.25
CA VAL A 231 -2.84 -5.64 11.58
C VAL A 231 -1.89 -6.19 12.64
N LEU A 232 -1.15 -7.27 12.35
CA LEU A 232 -0.34 -7.97 13.35
C LEU A 232 1.12 -7.50 13.38
N ASP A 233 1.71 -7.25 12.21
CA ASP A 233 3.11 -6.85 12.02
C ASP A 233 3.27 -5.68 11.02
N PRO A 234 2.81 -4.46 11.40
CA PRO A 234 2.89 -3.30 10.52
C PRO A 234 4.33 -2.87 10.19
N ALA A 235 5.30 -3.16 11.07
CA ALA A 235 6.71 -2.86 10.83
C ALA A 235 7.33 -3.82 9.79
N GLY A 236 7.01 -5.11 9.89
CA GLY A 236 7.36 -6.09 8.86
C GLY A 236 6.71 -5.77 7.52
N LEU A 237 5.44 -5.35 7.51
CA LEU A 237 4.78 -4.88 6.28
C LEU A 237 5.52 -3.68 5.65
N TYR A 238 5.90 -2.69 6.45
CA TYR A 238 6.65 -1.54 5.95
C TYR A 238 7.99 -1.98 5.32
N THR A 239 8.69 -2.91 5.96
CA THR A 239 9.98 -3.43 5.49
C THR A 239 9.83 -4.27 4.22
N TYR A 240 8.75 -5.05 4.13
CA TYR A 240 8.39 -5.82 2.93
C TYR A 240 8.19 -4.91 1.71
N LEU A 241 7.48 -3.80 1.88
CA LEU A 241 7.25 -2.81 0.80
C LEU A 241 8.46 -1.91 0.54
N ASN A 242 9.38 -1.77 1.49
CA ASN A 242 10.55 -0.89 1.41
C ASN A 242 11.83 -1.65 1.78
N PRO A 243 12.23 -2.67 0.99
CA PRO A 243 13.35 -3.52 1.33
C PRO A 243 14.66 -2.71 1.40
N VAL A 244 15.39 -2.86 2.51
CA VAL A 244 16.68 -2.21 2.68
C VAL A 244 17.69 -2.88 1.77
N GLN A 245 18.27 -2.12 0.83
CA GLN A 245 19.38 -2.62 0.02
C GLN A 245 20.59 -2.86 0.93
N THR A 246 20.89 -4.12 1.21
CA THR A 246 22.10 -4.51 1.93
C THR A 246 23.30 -4.26 1.01
N SER A 247 24.06 -3.21 1.31
CA SER A 247 25.37 -3.01 0.69
C SER A 247 26.29 -4.13 1.15
N VAL A 248 26.67 -5.03 0.24
CA VAL A 248 27.73 -6.01 0.48
C VAL A 248 29.01 -5.22 0.78
N THR A 249 29.32 -5.07 2.05
CA THR A 249 30.57 -4.44 2.49
C THR A 249 31.65 -5.49 2.32
N GLN A 250 32.28 -5.55 1.15
CA GLN A 250 33.52 -6.32 1.05
C GLN A 250 34.55 -5.65 1.97
N PRO A 251 35.17 -6.40 2.91
CA PRO A 251 36.20 -5.85 3.79
C PRO A 251 37.47 -5.60 2.96
N VAL A 252 37.54 -4.47 2.26
CA VAL A 252 38.79 -4.05 1.62
C VAL A 252 39.62 -3.31 2.65
N SER A 253 40.35 -4.06 3.47
CA SER A 253 41.43 -3.48 4.27
C SER A 253 42.51 -2.91 3.33
N ARG A 254 42.52 -1.60 3.09
CA ARG A 254 43.66 -0.95 2.45
C ARG A 254 44.79 -0.78 3.48
N ARG A 255 45.81 -1.64 3.40
CA ARG A 255 47.11 -1.37 4.01
C ARG A 255 47.91 -0.48 3.06
N VAL A 256 48.23 0.74 3.47
CA VAL A 256 49.27 1.55 2.84
C VAL A 256 50.42 1.69 3.85
N HIS A 257 51.59 1.13 3.51
CA HIS A 257 52.83 1.23 4.30
C HIS A 257 52.70 0.81 5.78
N GLY A 258 52.04 -0.31 6.05
CA GLY A 258 52.12 -0.98 7.36
C GLY A 258 51.43 -0.30 8.55
N ARG A 259 50.77 0.86 8.37
CA ARG A 259 49.96 1.50 9.42
C ARG A 259 48.50 1.68 8.99
N LEU A 260 47.58 1.35 9.90
CA LEU A 260 46.16 1.68 9.78
C LEU A 260 45.98 3.19 9.93
N VAL A 261 45.35 3.84 8.95
CA VAL A 261 44.95 5.25 9.04
C VAL A 261 43.42 5.30 8.98
N PRO A 262 42.74 5.96 9.93
CA PRO A 262 41.29 6.15 9.87
C PRO A 262 40.93 7.03 8.68
N ILE A 263 39.90 6.63 7.93
CA ILE A 263 39.33 7.45 6.86
C ILE A 263 38.63 8.64 7.51
N SER A 264 39.16 9.85 7.31
CA SER A 264 38.47 11.09 7.68
C SER A 264 37.17 11.18 6.88
N GLN A 265 36.05 11.25 7.59
CA GLN A 265 34.73 11.46 7.02
C GLN A 265 34.75 12.71 6.13
N ILE A 266 34.39 12.51 4.87
CA ILE A 266 34.17 13.60 3.91
C ILE A 266 33.00 14.42 4.46
N LYS A 267 33.25 15.71 4.74
CA LYS A 267 32.22 16.70 5.03
C LYS A 267 31.15 16.64 3.95
N LYS A 268 29.93 16.27 4.34
CA LYS A 268 28.72 16.41 3.53
C LYS A 268 28.41 17.90 3.44
N ASP A 269 28.15 18.40 2.24
CA ASP A 269 27.74 19.79 2.00
C ASP A 269 26.44 20.11 2.78
N ASP A 270 26.47 21.19 3.56
CA ASP A 270 25.44 21.58 4.55
C ASP A 270 24.09 22.00 3.92
N ASP A 271 24.03 22.29 2.61
CA ASP A 271 22.79 22.68 1.92
C ASP A 271 21.82 21.51 1.66
N ALA A 272 22.33 20.28 1.59
CA ALA A 272 21.47 19.09 1.41
C ALA A 272 20.85 18.61 2.73
N SER A 273 21.42 19.01 3.89
CA SER A 273 20.91 18.60 5.20
C SER A 273 19.64 19.35 5.62
N GLU A 274 19.52 20.64 5.33
CA GLU A 274 18.33 21.41 5.75
C GLU A 274 17.07 20.99 4.99
N ALA A 275 17.17 20.77 3.67
CA ALA A 275 16.05 20.30 2.87
C ALA A 275 15.63 18.85 3.23
N SER A 276 16.60 17.98 3.52
CA SER A 276 16.34 16.60 3.96
C SER A 276 15.72 16.55 5.35
N GLN A 277 16.14 17.42 6.28
CA GLN A 277 15.56 17.52 7.62
C GLN A 277 14.15 18.09 7.60
N LYS A 278 13.87 19.08 6.74
CA LYS A 278 12.53 19.62 6.56
C LYS A 278 11.56 18.60 5.94
N ALA A 279 12.02 17.82 4.96
CA ALA A 279 11.23 16.75 4.37
C ALA A 279 10.94 15.60 5.35
N GLU A 280 11.89 15.29 6.26
CA GLU A 280 11.72 14.29 7.31
C GLU A 280 10.80 14.78 8.44
N ALA A 281 10.74 16.09 8.71
CA ALA A 281 9.82 16.68 9.69
C ALA A 281 8.34 16.67 9.25
N ASP A 282 8.06 16.65 7.94
CA ASP A 282 6.71 16.55 7.37
C ASP A 282 6.23 15.08 7.20
N GLU A 283 7.09 14.09 7.55
CA GLU A 283 6.74 12.68 7.50
C GLU A 283 6.18 12.18 8.84
N GLU A 284 5.18 11.31 8.76
CA GLU A 284 4.63 10.67 9.95
C GLU A 284 5.71 9.81 10.66
N ASN A 285 5.70 9.81 11.98
CA ASN A 285 6.58 8.96 12.77
C ASN A 285 6.19 7.48 12.65
N GLU A 286 7.04 6.59 13.17
CA GLU A 286 6.84 5.14 13.07
C GLU A 286 5.60 4.64 13.84
N SER A 287 5.31 5.18 15.03
CA SER A 287 4.14 4.77 15.81
C SER A 287 2.84 5.11 15.09
N ASP A 288 2.76 6.32 14.52
CA ASP A 288 1.57 6.80 13.80
C ASP A 288 1.37 6.03 12.50
N ARG A 289 2.45 5.76 11.76
CA ARG A 289 2.42 4.87 10.59
C ARG A 289 1.88 3.50 10.96
N ASN A 290 2.40 2.89 12.02
CA ASN A 290 2.01 1.55 12.43
C ASN A 290 0.54 1.51 12.89
N ALA A 291 0.08 2.54 13.61
CA ALA A 291 -1.32 2.69 13.96
C ALA A 291 -2.20 2.83 12.72
N ARG A 292 -1.80 3.65 11.75
CA ARG A 292 -2.50 3.84 10.48
C ARG A 292 -2.62 2.54 9.68
N PHE A 293 -1.57 1.72 9.65
CA PHE A 293 -1.61 0.41 8.98
C PHE A 293 -2.62 -0.52 9.64
N ARG A 294 -2.64 -0.58 10.98
CA ARG A 294 -3.62 -1.40 11.70
C ARG A 294 -5.05 -0.93 11.45
N VAL A 295 -5.29 0.39 11.52
CA VAL A 295 -6.61 0.98 11.23
C VAL A 295 -7.05 0.68 9.81
N GLY A 296 -6.16 0.86 8.82
CA GLY A 296 -6.45 0.52 7.43
C GLY A 296 -6.78 -0.96 7.24
N GLY A 297 -5.99 -1.86 7.82
CA GLY A 297 -6.23 -3.30 7.78
C GLY A 297 -7.57 -3.70 8.42
N LEU A 298 -7.86 -3.18 9.62
CA LEU A 298 -9.15 -3.39 10.28
C LEU A 298 -10.32 -2.82 9.46
N GLY A 299 -10.11 -1.69 8.77
CA GLY A 299 -11.10 -1.11 7.86
C GLY A 299 -11.41 -2.02 6.67
N VAL A 300 -10.40 -2.72 6.14
CA VAL A 300 -10.60 -3.74 5.09
C VAL A 300 -11.34 -4.95 5.64
N LEU A 301 -10.98 -5.46 6.83
CA LEU A 301 -11.70 -6.58 7.46
C LEU A 301 -13.17 -6.22 7.72
N HIS A 302 -13.43 -5.03 8.24
CA HIS A 302 -14.79 -4.52 8.42
C HIS A 302 -15.57 -4.52 7.10
N TRP A 303 -14.94 -4.08 6.00
CA TRP A 303 -15.57 -4.11 4.68
C TRP A 303 -15.84 -5.55 4.19
N LEU A 304 -14.88 -6.46 4.30
CA LEU A 304 -15.05 -7.86 3.91
C LEU A 304 -16.19 -8.52 4.70
N LEU A 305 -16.25 -8.27 6.00
CA LEU A 305 -17.31 -8.77 6.88
C LEU A 305 -18.66 -8.17 6.50
N ALA A 306 -18.72 -6.87 6.19
CA ALA A 306 -19.97 -6.20 5.83
C ALA A 306 -20.58 -6.71 4.51
N GLU A 307 -19.75 -7.19 3.60
CA GLU A 307 -20.17 -7.70 2.29
C GLU A 307 -20.47 -9.22 2.32
N ALA A 308 -20.01 -9.91 3.36
CA ALA A 308 -20.26 -11.33 3.57
C ALA A 308 -21.63 -11.53 4.26
N GLU A 309 -22.72 -11.46 3.49
CA GLU A 309 -24.10 -11.62 3.98
C GLU A 309 -24.28 -12.80 4.97
N PRO A 310 -23.72 -14.02 4.75
CA PRO A 310 -23.87 -15.12 5.70
C PRO A 310 -23.21 -14.83 7.05
N ILE A 311 -22.07 -14.13 7.05
CA ILE A 311 -21.35 -13.76 8.27
C ILE A 311 -22.09 -12.63 8.97
N VAL A 312 -22.58 -11.63 8.23
CA VAL A 312 -23.43 -10.57 8.80
C VAL A 312 -24.68 -11.16 9.44
N LYS A 313 -25.32 -12.15 8.80
CA LYS A 313 -26.48 -12.86 9.36
C LYS A 313 -26.13 -13.55 10.67
N LEU A 314 -25.06 -14.34 10.70
CA LEU A 314 -24.59 -15.04 11.90
C LEU A 314 -24.23 -14.05 13.04
N LEU A 315 -23.46 -13.01 12.71
CA LEU A 315 -23.04 -11.99 13.67
C LEU A 315 -24.23 -11.16 14.17
N SER A 316 -25.21 -10.85 13.32
CA SER A 316 -26.42 -10.11 13.72
C SER A 316 -27.15 -10.86 14.83
N THR A 317 -27.40 -12.15 14.64
CA THR A 317 -28.01 -13.00 15.68
C THR A 317 -27.13 -13.08 16.93
N ALA A 318 -25.83 -13.38 16.78
CA ALA A 318 -24.95 -13.53 17.94
C ALA A 318 -24.82 -12.23 18.76
N ILE A 319 -24.61 -11.09 18.10
CA ILE A 319 -24.41 -9.78 18.74
C ILE A 319 -25.70 -9.31 19.41
N LEU A 320 -26.83 -9.33 18.69
CA LEU A 320 -28.09 -8.82 19.24
C LEU A 320 -28.54 -9.65 20.45
N ARG A 321 -28.46 -10.97 20.35
CA ARG A 321 -28.87 -11.84 21.44
C ARG A 321 -27.97 -11.69 22.66
N SER A 322 -26.66 -11.71 22.46
CA SER A 322 -25.68 -11.56 23.55
C SER A 322 -25.86 -10.23 24.29
N ALA A 323 -26.17 -9.14 23.57
CA ALA A 323 -26.32 -7.82 24.17
C ALA A 323 -27.48 -7.72 25.17
N PHE A 324 -28.57 -8.47 24.99
CA PHE A 324 -29.74 -8.36 25.89
C PHE A 324 -29.75 -9.41 27.00
N VAL A 325 -28.89 -10.43 26.91
CA VAL A 325 -28.74 -11.48 27.93
C VAL A 325 -27.47 -11.35 28.77
N GLU A 326 -26.60 -10.37 28.47
CA GLU A 326 -25.32 -10.17 29.18
C GLU A 326 -25.51 -9.93 30.69
N PRO A 327 -25.03 -10.84 31.56
CA PRO A 327 -25.22 -10.73 33.00
C PRO A 327 -24.31 -9.68 33.67
N ASP A 328 -23.12 -9.40 33.14
CA ASP A 328 -22.15 -8.51 33.77
C ASP A 328 -22.44 -7.02 33.47
N ALA A 329 -22.63 -6.23 34.51
CA ALA A 329 -22.89 -4.79 34.39
C ALA A 329 -21.75 -4.03 33.73
N GLN A 330 -20.48 -4.36 34.01
CA GLN A 330 -19.34 -3.67 33.42
C GLN A 330 -19.25 -3.93 31.92
N VAL A 331 -19.51 -5.17 31.50
CA VAL A 331 -19.56 -5.54 30.08
C VAL A 331 -20.69 -4.78 29.38
N ARG A 332 -21.88 -4.69 30.01
CA ARG A 332 -22.99 -3.90 29.49
C ARG A 332 -22.61 -2.43 29.26
N THR A 333 -21.97 -1.79 30.24
CA THR A 333 -21.58 -0.38 30.12
C THR A 333 -20.67 -0.13 28.92
N VAL A 334 -19.71 -1.02 28.65
CA VAL A 334 -18.77 -0.85 27.52
C VAL A 334 -19.30 -1.34 26.18
N MET A 335 -20.24 -2.30 26.16
CA MET A 335 -20.73 -2.90 24.90
C MET A 335 -21.75 -2.02 24.17
N TRP A 336 -22.43 -1.09 24.85
CA TRP A 336 -23.48 -0.28 24.23
C TRP A 336 -22.98 0.53 23.05
N GLN A 337 -21.81 1.16 23.16
CA GLN A 337 -21.27 1.96 22.05
C GLN A 337 -20.95 1.09 20.81
N PRO A 338 -20.21 -0.04 20.92
CA PRO A 338 -20.04 -1.00 19.83
C PRO A 338 -21.36 -1.53 19.25
N LEU A 339 -22.36 -1.86 20.10
CA LEU A 339 -23.66 -2.35 19.66
C LEU A 339 -24.40 -1.29 18.81
N LEU A 340 -24.41 -0.04 19.27
CA LEU A 340 -25.03 1.06 18.52
C LEU A 340 -24.30 1.33 17.20
N MET A 341 -22.96 1.23 17.19
CA MET A 341 -22.19 1.31 15.95
C MET A 341 -22.55 0.18 14.99
N PHE A 342 -22.70 -1.05 15.49
CA PHE A 342 -23.12 -2.20 14.71
C PHE A 342 -24.52 -2.01 14.13
N LEU A 343 -25.52 -1.69 14.95
CA LEU A 343 -26.90 -1.46 14.51
C LEU A 343 -27.02 -0.32 13.50
N LYS A 344 -26.20 0.72 13.63
CA LYS A 344 -26.13 1.82 12.64
C LYS A 344 -25.52 1.37 11.31
N SER A 345 -24.50 0.52 11.35
CA SER A 345 -23.86 -0.03 10.15
C SER A 345 -24.71 -1.11 9.47
N PHE A 346 -25.52 -1.85 10.24
CA PHE A 346 -26.35 -2.96 9.78
C PHE A 346 -27.80 -2.81 10.26
N PRO A 347 -28.59 -1.88 9.68
CA PRO A 347 -29.98 -1.65 10.11
C PRO A 347 -30.88 -2.88 9.98
N ARG A 348 -30.55 -3.78 9.04
CA ARG A 348 -31.28 -5.04 8.79
C ARG A 348 -30.93 -6.16 9.77
N ALA A 349 -30.08 -5.93 10.77
CA ALA A 349 -29.67 -6.95 11.74
C ALA A 349 -30.88 -7.63 12.42
N TRP A 350 -31.94 -6.88 12.73
CA TRP A 350 -33.19 -7.41 13.30
C TRP A 350 -33.93 -8.36 12.36
N GLU A 351 -33.98 -8.04 11.06
CA GLU A 351 -34.59 -8.90 10.03
C GLU A 351 -33.76 -10.17 9.84
N LEU A 352 -32.43 -10.04 9.85
CA LEU A 352 -31.51 -11.16 9.70
C LEU A 352 -31.62 -12.15 10.86
N ASP A 353 -31.81 -11.64 12.07
CA ASP A 353 -32.09 -12.46 13.26
C ASP A 353 -33.46 -13.16 13.17
N ALA A 354 -34.51 -12.45 12.77
CA ALA A 354 -35.83 -13.04 12.54
C ALA A 354 -35.82 -14.17 11.48
N ALA A 355 -35.01 -14.00 10.44
CA ALA A 355 -34.81 -14.97 9.37
C ALA A 355 -33.76 -16.05 9.70
N PHE A 356 -33.13 -16.02 10.88
CA PHE A 356 -32.14 -17.01 11.28
C PHE A 356 -32.82 -18.27 11.78
N THR A 357 -32.68 -19.35 11.01
CA THR A 357 -32.97 -20.71 11.47
C THR A 357 -31.65 -21.40 11.74
N PRO A 358 -31.33 -21.77 12.99
CA PRO A 358 -30.21 -22.67 13.22
C PRO A 358 -30.49 -23.94 12.42
N GLU A 359 -29.54 -24.37 11.58
CA GLU A 359 -29.56 -25.72 11.01
C GLU A 359 -29.63 -26.67 12.20
N LYS A 360 -30.83 -27.22 12.44
CA LYS A 360 -30.96 -28.35 13.34
C LYS A 360 -30.30 -29.49 12.57
N ASP A 361 -29.18 -30.00 13.08
CA ASP A 361 -28.65 -31.29 12.67
C ASP A 361 -29.81 -32.27 12.67
N GLU A 362 -30.18 -32.76 11.48
CA GLU A 362 -31.20 -33.77 11.26
C GLU A 362 -30.68 -35.13 11.76
N GLU A 363 -30.49 -35.25 13.07
CA GLU A 363 -30.45 -36.52 13.77
C GLU A 363 -31.64 -36.55 14.72
N ASN A 364 -32.82 -36.83 14.18
CA ASN A 364 -33.81 -37.56 14.96
C ASN A 364 -34.57 -38.51 14.05
N GLU A 365 -34.29 -39.77 14.32
CA GLU A 365 -34.80 -40.95 13.66
C GLU A 365 -36.32 -40.93 13.57
N SER A 366 -36.75 -41.23 12.34
CA SER A 366 -38.03 -41.79 11.96
C SER A 366 -38.44 -42.94 12.90
N ASP A 367 -39.52 -42.77 13.66
CA ASP A 367 -40.48 -43.87 13.88
C ASP A 367 -41.83 -43.36 14.37
N SER A 368 -42.85 -43.43 13.50
CA SER A 368 -44.24 -43.73 13.88
C SER A 368 -45.12 -43.66 12.63
N GLU A 369 -45.39 -44.84 12.05
CA GLU A 369 -46.54 -45.10 11.20
C GLU A 369 -47.83 -44.98 12.03
N GLU A 370 -48.86 -44.29 11.52
CA GLU A 370 -50.25 -44.76 11.55
C GLU A 370 -51.14 -43.87 10.66
N GLU A 371 -52.10 -44.52 10.02
CA GLU A 371 -52.90 -44.07 8.89
C GLU A 371 -54.09 -43.15 9.27
N ASP A 372 -54.59 -42.50 8.22
CA ASP A 372 -56.01 -42.20 7.93
C ASP A 372 -56.62 -40.78 8.07
N GLU A 373 -57.07 -40.35 6.89
CA GLU A 373 -58.23 -39.54 6.49
C GLU A 373 -58.33 -38.02 6.74
N ALA A 374 -58.30 -37.32 5.60
CA ALA A 374 -59.26 -36.32 5.13
C ALA A 374 -59.23 -34.89 5.72
N ASN A 375 -58.70 -34.01 4.87
CA ASN A 375 -59.35 -32.76 4.42
C ASN A 375 -59.44 -31.58 5.40
N HIS A 376 -58.42 -30.73 5.42
CA HIS A 376 -58.63 -29.27 5.47
C HIS A 376 -57.42 -28.54 4.86
N VAL A 377 -57.60 -28.00 3.64
CA VAL A 377 -56.70 -26.97 3.10
C VAL A 377 -57.00 -25.69 3.87
N VAL A 378 -56.27 -25.49 4.96
CA VAL A 378 -56.10 -24.17 5.55
C VAL A 378 -54.79 -23.62 4.97
N GLU A 379 -54.90 -22.63 4.08
CA GLU A 379 -53.83 -21.66 3.85
C GLU A 379 -53.51 -21.01 5.20
N THR A 380 -52.64 -21.66 5.96
CA THR A 380 -52.02 -21.08 7.14
C THR A 380 -50.91 -20.19 6.59
N SER A 381 -51.17 -18.89 6.55
CA SER A 381 -50.11 -17.89 6.54
C SER A 381 -49.14 -18.28 7.66
N ALA A 382 -47.92 -18.67 7.28
CA ALA A 382 -46.88 -19.00 8.24
C ALA A 382 -46.77 -17.81 9.23
N PRO A 383 -46.75 -18.06 10.55
CA PRO A 383 -46.59 -16.98 11.51
C PRO A 383 -45.28 -16.26 11.19
N GLU A 384 -45.33 -14.94 11.05
CA GLU A 384 -44.14 -14.10 10.94
C GLU A 384 -43.18 -14.51 12.06
N LYS A 385 -42.05 -15.12 11.70
CA LYS A 385 -41.05 -15.54 12.68
C LYS A 385 -40.54 -14.29 13.37
N GLN A 386 -40.97 -14.07 14.61
CA GLN A 386 -40.52 -12.95 15.42
C GLN A 386 -39.04 -13.15 15.77
N SER A 387 -38.25 -12.07 15.67
CA SER A 387 -36.85 -12.07 16.09
C SER A 387 -36.72 -12.49 17.56
N GLN A 388 -35.84 -13.45 17.81
CA GLN A 388 -35.55 -13.91 19.17
C GLN A 388 -34.83 -12.81 19.96
N ALA A 389 -33.92 -12.08 19.32
CA ALA A 389 -33.28 -10.92 19.93
C ALA A 389 -34.29 -9.83 20.32
N TYR A 390 -35.36 -9.64 19.55
CA TYR A 390 -36.42 -8.69 19.90
C TYR A 390 -37.15 -9.10 21.18
N GLN A 391 -37.43 -10.40 21.35
CA GLN A 391 -38.02 -10.92 22.59
C GLN A 391 -37.07 -10.74 23.79
N GLU A 392 -35.77 -11.00 23.60
CA GLU A 392 -34.74 -10.80 24.63
C GLU A 392 -34.60 -9.31 24.99
N PHE A 393 -34.70 -8.40 24.01
CA PHE A 393 -34.74 -6.96 24.24
C PHE A 393 -35.96 -6.52 25.08
N LEU A 394 -37.16 -7.02 24.76
CA LEU A 394 -38.36 -6.73 25.55
C LEU A 394 -38.22 -7.23 26.99
N ARG A 395 -37.63 -8.41 27.18
CA ARG A 395 -37.33 -8.95 28.51
C ARG A 395 -36.31 -8.09 29.26
N PHE A 396 -35.27 -7.61 28.58
CA PHE A 396 -34.30 -6.67 29.14
C PHE A 396 -34.98 -5.39 29.65
N LEU A 397 -35.96 -4.85 28.92
CA LEU A 397 -36.76 -3.70 29.36
C LEU A 397 -37.64 -4.03 30.58
N GLN A 398 -38.30 -5.20 30.59
CA GLN A 398 -39.13 -5.66 31.71
C GLN A 398 -38.34 -5.79 33.01
N LEU A 399 -37.07 -6.17 32.93
CA LEU A 399 -36.16 -6.27 34.07
C LEU A 399 -35.53 -4.91 34.48
N GLY A 400 -36.03 -3.79 33.94
CA GLY A 400 -35.53 -2.46 34.27
C GLY A 400 -34.10 -2.22 33.77
N ALA A 401 -33.83 -2.60 32.52
CA ALA A 401 -32.50 -2.57 31.91
C ALA A 401 -31.47 -3.39 32.72
N SER A 402 -31.90 -4.56 33.20
CA SER A 402 -31.10 -5.47 34.04
C SER A 402 -30.50 -4.79 35.28
N GLY A 403 -31.25 -3.88 35.90
CA GLY A 403 -30.84 -3.18 37.12
C GLY A 403 -29.91 -1.98 36.91
N SER A 404 -29.65 -1.55 35.67
CA SER A 404 -28.87 -0.33 35.37
C SER A 404 -29.69 0.70 34.55
N PRO A 405 -30.72 1.32 35.15
CA PRO A 405 -31.63 2.22 34.42
C PRO A 405 -30.94 3.49 33.91
N THR A 406 -29.99 4.07 34.65
CA THR A 406 -29.31 5.32 34.28
C THR A 406 -28.42 5.19 33.05
N GLU A 407 -27.85 4.02 32.82
CA GLU A 407 -26.99 3.74 31.67
C GLU A 407 -27.78 3.13 30.50
N GLY A 408 -28.79 2.31 30.80
CA GLY A 408 -29.59 1.62 29.80
C GLY A 408 -30.59 2.51 29.07
N TYR A 409 -31.34 3.36 29.79
CA TYR A 409 -32.46 4.10 29.18
C TYR A 409 -32.08 5.08 28.05
N PRO A 410 -30.97 5.83 28.13
CA PRO A 410 -30.54 6.66 26.99
C PRO A 410 -30.24 5.83 25.74
N THR A 411 -29.65 4.65 25.90
CA THR A 411 -29.34 3.71 24.81
C THR A 411 -30.61 3.08 24.23
N VAL A 412 -31.59 2.76 25.07
CA VAL A 412 -32.87 2.15 24.65
C VAL A 412 -33.57 2.99 23.59
N LEU A 413 -33.62 4.32 23.74
CA LEU A 413 -34.26 5.20 22.75
C LEU A 413 -33.59 5.10 21.37
N ILE A 414 -32.26 4.98 21.36
CA ILE A 414 -31.49 4.83 20.12
C ILE A 414 -31.76 3.44 19.54
N ILE A 415 -31.73 2.38 20.36
CA ILE A 415 -32.00 1.00 19.92
C ILE A 415 -33.39 0.90 19.29
N VAL A 416 -34.43 1.45 19.93
CA VAL A 416 -35.80 1.45 19.40
C VAL A 416 -35.86 2.12 18.02
N SER A 417 -35.10 3.20 17.81
CA SER A 417 -35.05 3.87 16.50
C SER A 417 -34.39 3.04 15.38
N THR A 418 -33.69 1.95 15.73
CA THR A 418 -33.08 1.02 14.77
C THR A 418 -33.97 -0.18 14.42
N ILE A 419 -35.07 -0.38 15.15
CA ILE A 419 -35.99 -1.49 14.91
C ILE A 419 -36.88 -1.12 13.70
N PRO A 420 -37.02 -2.00 12.68
CA PRO A 420 -37.85 -1.72 11.52
C PRO A 420 -39.29 -1.38 11.93
N SER A 421 -39.90 -0.38 11.27
CA SER A 421 -41.34 -0.16 11.39
C SER A 421 -42.06 -1.33 10.72
N SER A 422 -42.80 -2.10 11.52
CA SER A 422 -43.68 -3.19 11.09
C SER A 422 -44.62 -2.81 9.95
#